data_AF-A0A534PW27-F1
#
_entry.id   AF-A0A534PW27-F1
#
_cell.length_a   1.000
_cell.length_b   1.000
_cell.length_c   1.000
_cell.angle_alpha   90.00
_cell.angle_beta   90.00
_cell.angle_gamma   90.00
#
_symmetry.space_group_name_H-M   'P 1'
#
loop_
_entity.id
_entity.type
_entity.pdbx_description
1 polymer ?
#
loop_
_entity_poly.entity_id
_entity_poly.type
_entity_poly.pdbx_seq_one_letter_code
_entity_poly.pdbx_strand_id
1 'polypeptide(L)'
;LPFFLDHEADLALVARAMATPKDGAPLQRWTLVARKDHPAQMTGYAVQSAAGFSPRFVRAMSQVLAKAQIVDSTAVLSGLRRAANGEKLAVLLDGAQTQAFSTLPFAAELAPLASSAPVPVAIVATVGKRLDARRWKALQAAFLSLGHDAAAREALDGVQMSGFVAVDSAALSAARAAYQKAR
;
A
#
# COMPACT_ATOMS: atom_id res chain seq x y z
N LEU A 1 -2.49 -0.68 5.26
CA LEU A 1 -1.27 -1.41 5.67
C LEU A 1 -0.27 -0.59 6.51
N PRO A 2 0.22 0.60 6.08
CA PRO A 2 1.24 1.36 6.83
C PRO A 2 0.91 1.55 8.31
N PHE A 3 -0.30 2.05 8.62
CA PHE A 3 -0.79 2.20 10.00
C PHE A 3 -0.71 0.90 10.81
N PHE A 4 -1.09 -0.24 10.21
CA PHE A 4 -1.02 -1.53 10.89
C PHE A 4 0.41 -1.84 11.28
N LEU A 5 1.39 -1.65 10.39
CA LEU A 5 2.80 -1.94 10.64
C LEU A 5 3.44 -0.99 11.65
N ASP A 6 3.07 0.30 11.62
CA ASP A 6 3.56 1.30 12.57
C ASP A 6 3.08 1.02 14.01
N HIS A 7 1.86 0.50 14.15
CA HIS A 7 1.19 0.41 15.45
C HIS A 7 0.88 -1.03 15.89
N GLU A 8 1.39 -2.03 15.17
CA GLU A 8 1.06 -3.44 15.41
C GLU A 8 1.33 -3.83 16.87
N ALA A 9 2.55 -3.56 17.34
CA ALA A 9 2.97 -3.90 18.69
C ALA A 9 2.28 -3.00 19.73
N ASP A 10 2.32 -1.68 19.53
CA ASP A 10 1.86 -0.68 20.51
C ASP A 10 0.36 -0.77 20.80
N LEU A 11 -0.45 -1.09 19.78
CA LEU A 11 -1.90 -1.27 19.91
C LEU A 11 -2.31 -2.75 20.01
N ALA A 12 -1.34 -3.67 20.07
CA ALA A 12 -1.58 -5.11 20.03
C ALA A 12 -2.54 -5.51 18.90
N LEU A 13 -2.32 -4.98 17.69
CA LEU A 13 -3.19 -5.24 16.54
C LEU A 13 -3.03 -6.71 16.10
N VAL A 14 -4.17 -7.38 15.94
CA VAL A 14 -4.23 -8.73 15.39
C VAL A 14 -4.87 -8.65 14.02
N ALA A 15 -4.12 -8.98 12.97
CA ALA A 15 -4.65 -9.07 11.61
C ALA A 15 -5.69 -10.20 11.53
N ARG A 16 -6.84 -9.90 10.94
CA ARG A 16 -8.03 -10.76 10.97
C ARG A 16 -8.55 -11.13 9.58
N ALA A 17 -8.53 -10.17 8.66
CA ALA A 17 -8.89 -10.35 7.25
C ALA A 17 -8.14 -9.33 6.39
N MET A 18 -8.13 -9.55 5.08
CA MET A 18 -7.72 -8.54 4.10
C MET A 18 -8.95 -8.04 3.35
N ALA A 19 -8.96 -6.78 2.96
CA ALA A 19 -9.98 -6.26 2.06
C ALA A 19 -9.56 -6.49 0.61
N THR A 20 -10.55 -6.76 -0.24
CA THR A 20 -10.40 -6.80 -1.69
C THR A 20 -11.00 -5.53 -2.28
N PRO A 21 -10.21 -4.68 -2.97
CA PRO A 21 -10.75 -3.51 -3.65
C PRO A 21 -11.69 -3.91 -4.79
N LYS A 22 -12.57 -3.00 -5.20
CA LYS A 22 -13.58 -3.25 -6.25
C LYS A 22 -12.96 -3.72 -7.58
N ASP A 23 -11.90 -3.03 -8.02
CA ASP A 23 -11.26 -3.26 -9.32
C ASP A 23 -9.83 -3.84 -9.17
N GLY A 24 -9.57 -4.63 -8.12
CA GLY A 24 -8.22 -5.13 -7.87
C GLY A 24 -8.13 -6.37 -7.00
N ALA A 25 -6.89 -6.81 -6.80
CA ALA A 25 -6.57 -7.96 -5.97
C ALA A 25 -6.41 -7.55 -4.49
N PRO A 26 -6.61 -8.48 -3.52
CA PRO A 26 -6.39 -8.19 -2.10
C PRO A 26 -4.91 -7.98 -1.75
N LEU A 27 -4.01 -8.34 -2.66
CA LEU A 27 -2.58 -8.05 -2.60
C LEU A 27 -2.22 -7.04 -3.68
N GLN A 28 -1.28 -6.15 -3.37
CA GLN A 28 -0.74 -5.16 -4.28
C GLN A 28 0.78 -5.11 -4.23
N ARG A 29 1.38 -4.55 -5.28
CA ARG A 29 2.77 -4.10 -5.28
C ARG A 29 2.81 -2.59 -5.24
N TRP A 30 3.68 -2.05 -4.42
CA TRP A 30 4.02 -0.62 -4.46
C TRP A 30 5.14 -0.42 -5.46
N THR A 31 5.00 0.57 -6.33
CA THR A 31 5.94 0.80 -7.45
C THR A 31 6.57 2.17 -7.32
N LEU A 32 7.89 2.21 -7.24
CA LEU A 32 8.65 3.44 -7.25
C LEU A 32 8.88 3.87 -8.70
N VAL A 33 8.47 5.09 -9.03
CA VAL A 33 8.58 5.66 -10.38
C VAL A 33 9.41 6.94 -10.32
N ALA A 34 10.31 7.12 -11.28
CA ALA A 34 11.05 8.37 -11.47
C ALA A 34 11.19 8.68 -12.96
N ARG A 35 11.86 9.79 -13.29
CA ARG A 35 12.19 10.13 -14.68
C ARG A 35 13.03 9.02 -15.33
N LYS A 36 12.76 8.71 -16.60
CA LYS A 36 13.37 7.60 -17.33
C LYS A 36 14.90 7.69 -17.46
N ASP A 37 15.43 8.90 -17.53
CA ASP A 37 16.87 9.19 -17.63
C ASP A 37 17.52 9.55 -16.28
N HIS A 38 16.98 9.02 -15.19
CA HIS A 38 17.55 9.23 -13.86
C HIS A 38 19.03 8.75 -13.80
N PRO A 39 19.89 9.42 -13.02
CA PRO A 39 21.26 8.94 -12.79
C PRO A 39 21.23 7.66 -11.94
N ALA A 40 22.24 6.79 -12.10
CA ALA A 40 22.31 5.52 -11.39
C ALA A 40 22.35 5.67 -9.84
N GLN A 41 23.03 6.69 -9.33
CA GLN A 41 23.17 6.91 -7.89
C GLN A 41 21.99 7.64 -7.24
N MET A 42 21.15 8.31 -8.04
CA MET A 42 19.98 9.09 -7.58
C MET A 42 20.24 9.96 -6.33
N THR A 43 21.44 10.50 -6.19
CA THR A 43 21.84 11.30 -5.02
C THR A 43 21.02 12.58 -4.91
N GLY A 44 20.48 12.82 -3.71
CA GLY A 44 19.64 13.99 -3.42
C GLY A 44 18.21 13.88 -3.94
N TYR A 45 17.77 12.69 -4.38
CA TYR A 45 16.37 12.45 -4.67
C TYR A 45 15.52 12.37 -3.40
N ALA A 46 14.30 12.88 -3.47
CA ALA A 46 13.25 12.64 -2.51
C ALA A 46 12.27 11.56 -3.01
N VAL A 47 11.59 10.87 -2.08
CA VAL A 47 10.49 9.95 -2.37
C VAL A 47 9.20 10.56 -1.87
N GLN A 48 8.30 10.89 -2.77
CA GLN A 48 6.94 11.31 -2.45
C GLN A 48 5.99 10.11 -2.42
N SER A 49 5.10 10.05 -1.42
CA SER A 49 4.07 9.01 -1.37
C SER A 49 2.84 9.48 -0.59
N ALA A 50 1.68 8.94 -0.96
CA ALA A 50 0.46 9.05 -0.15
C ALA A 50 0.58 8.31 1.20
N ALA A 51 1.57 7.43 1.35
CA ALA A 51 1.92 6.79 2.61
C ALA A 51 3.08 7.49 3.35
N GLY A 52 3.44 8.73 2.97
CA GLY A 52 4.60 9.42 3.53
C GLY A 52 4.49 9.76 5.02
N PHE A 53 3.28 9.78 5.58
CA PHE A 53 3.03 9.80 7.03
C PHE A 53 3.68 8.63 7.77
N SER A 54 4.01 7.54 7.07
CA SER A 54 4.76 6.39 7.57
C SER A 54 6.11 6.27 6.82
N PRO A 55 7.14 7.04 7.21
CA PRO A 55 8.41 7.04 6.49
C PRO A 55 9.05 5.65 6.44
N ARG A 56 8.95 4.87 7.52
CA ARG A 56 9.51 3.52 7.59
C ARG A 56 8.82 2.57 6.60
N PHE A 57 7.50 2.70 6.42
CA PHE A 57 6.80 1.93 5.40
C PHE A 57 7.26 2.31 3.99
N VAL A 58 7.37 3.61 3.69
CA VAL A 58 7.87 4.07 2.38
C VAL A 58 9.25 3.48 2.10
N ARG A 59 10.21 3.56 3.05
CA ARG A 59 11.55 2.94 2.90
C ARG A 59 11.49 1.45 2.62
N ALA A 60 10.59 0.73 3.32
CA ALA A 60 10.43 -0.71 3.14
C ALA A 60 9.94 -1.09 1.74
N MET A 61 9.07 -0.24 1.14
CA MET A 61 8.52 -0.45 -0.19
C MET A 61 9.42 0.12 -1.31
N SER A 62 10.27 1.10 -1.01
CA SER A 62 11.13 1.81 -1.96
C SER A 62 12.63 1.51 -1.75
N GLN A 63 13.00 0.24 -1.53
CA GLN A 63 14.34 -0.15 -1.04
C GLN A 63 15.53 0.48 -1.79
N VAL A 64 15.41 0.70 -3.11
CA VAL A 64 16.42 1.37 -3.94
C VAL A 64 16.75 2.79 -3.43
N LEU A 65 15.77 3.48 -2.85
CA LEU A 65 15.88 4.82 -2.27
C LEU A 65 15.59 4.82 -0.75
N ALA A 66 16.00 3.77 -0.04
CA ALA A 66 15.72 3.65 1.41
C ALA A 66 16.28 4.80 2.27
N LYS A 67 17.29 5.54 1.78
CA LYS A 67 17.91 6.68 2.48
C LYS A 67 17.43 8.05 1.99
N ALA A 68 16.54 8.09 1.01
CA ALA A 68 16.02 9.35 0.48
C ALA A 68 15.17 10.09 1.52
N GLN A 69 15.08 11.42 1.37
CA GLN A 69 14.09 12.20 2.09
C GLN A 69 12.69 11.74 1.68
N ILE A 70 11.79 11.58 2.65
CA ILE A 70 10.40 11.19 2.38
C ILE A 70 9.51 12.41 2.47
N VAL A 71 8.65 12.57 1.47
CA VAL A 71 7.68 13.65 1.37
C VAL A 71 6.28 13.05 1.47
N ASP A 72 5.57 13.41 2.53
CA ASP A 72 4.16 13.05 2.70
C ASP A 72 3.27 13.92 1.84
N SER A 73 2.60 13.30 0.86
CA SER A 73 1.69 14.01 -0.03
C SER A 73 0.78 13.05 -0.78
N THR A 74 -0.51 13.36 -0.79
CA THR A 74 -1.52 12.67 -1.61
C THR A 74 -1.57 13.21 -3.05
N ALA A 75 -0.82 14.26 -3.38
CA ALA A 75 -0.80 14.88 -4.70
C ALA A 75 0.07 14.10 -5.71
N VAL A 76 -0.27 12.83 -5.95
CA VAL A 76 0.49 11.87 -6.76
C VAL A 76 0.71 12.38 -8.19
N LEU A 77 -0.36 12.86 -8.86
CA LEU A 77 -0.25 13.36 -10.23
C LEU A 77 0.71 14.55 -10.35
N SER A 78 0.66 15.47 -9.38
CA SER A 78 1.57 16.62 -9.33
C SER A 78 3.02 16.18 -9.13
N GLY A 79 3.25 15.21 -8.23
CA GLY A 79 4.56 14.60 -8.02
C GLY A 79 5.11 13.94 -9.29
N LEU A 80 4.28 13.18 -10.00
CA LEU A 80 4.69 12.52 -11.25
C LEU A 80 5.03 13.54 -12.34
N ARG A 81 4.26 14.63 -12.48
CA ARG A 81 4.58 15.73 -13.41
C ARG A 81 5.91 16.40 -13.08
N ARG A 82 6.16 16.66 -11.80
CA ARG A 82 7.43 17.25 -11.34
C ARG A 82 8.62 16.34 -11.64
N ALA A 83 8.49 15.05 -11.36
CA ALA A 83 9.49 14.05 -11.70
C ALA A 83 9.74 14.00 -13.22
N ALA A 84 8.68 13.99 -14.04
CA ALA A 84 8.79 13.99 -15.51
C ALA A 84 9.53 15.24 -16.03
N ASN A 85 9.30 16.39 -15.39
CA ASN A 85 9.96 17.66 -15.68
C ASN A 85 11.41 17.77 -15.17
N GLY A 86 12.01 16.68 -14.66
CA GLY A 86 13.42 16.64 -14.28
C GLY A 86 13.70 16.99 -12.83
N GLU A 87 12.67 17.15 -11.98
CA GLU A 87 12.92 17.29 -10.55
C GLU A 87 13.54 16.01 -9.98
N LYS A 88 14.44 16.16 -8.99
CA LYS A 88 15.03 15.03 -8.25
C LYS A 88 14.00 14.39 -7.29
N LEU A 89 12.97 13.82 -7.90
CA LEU A 89 11.81 13.28 -7.22
C LEU A 89 11.50 11.89 -7.79
N ALA A 90 11.31 10.94 -6.91
CA ALA A 90 10.65 9.68 -7.21
C ALA A 90 9.30 9.64 -6.50
N VAL A 91 8.31 8.98 -7.09
CA VAL A 91 6.97 8.84 -6.53
C VAL A 91 6.70 7.36 -6.29
N LEU A 92 6.36 7.00 -5.05
CA LEU A 92 5.99 5.64 -4.69
C LEU A 92 4.47 5.48 -4.80
N LEU A 93 4.05 4.71 -5.81
CA LEU A 93 2.67 4.46 -6.18
C LEU A 93 2.12 3.21 -5.51
N ASP A 94 0.88 3.25 -5.07
CA ASP A 94 0.13 2.04 -4.71
C ASP A 94 -0.29 1.25 -5.96
N GLY A 95 -0.98 0.11 -5.78
CA GLY A 95 -1.39 -0.76 -6.88
C GLY A 95 -2.37 -0.09 -7.84
N ALA A 96 -3.36 0.65 -7.34
CA ALA A 96 -4.36 1.33 -8.17
C ALA A 96 -3.71 2.46 -8.99
N GLN A 97 -2.84 3.24 -8.35
CA GLN A 97 -2.07 4.30 -9.01
C GLN A 97 -1.10 3.73 -10.05
N THR A 98 -0.46 2.60 -9.76
CA THR A 98 0.41 1.89 -10.72
C THR A 98 -0.38 1.43 -11.94
N GLN A 99 -1.60 0.92 -11.77
CA GLN A 99 -2.44 0.50 -12.90
C GLN A 99 -2.87 1.69 -13.78
N ALA A 100 -3.18 2.84 -13.15
CA ALA A 100 -3.56 4.06 -13.86
C ALA A 100 -2.37 4.77 -14.51
N PHE A 101 -1.13 4.49 -14.08
CA PHE A 101 0.08 5.21 -14.50
C PHE A 101 0.27 5.28 -16.03
N SER A 102 0.03 4.18 -16.75
CA SER A 102 0.21 4.12 -18.21
C SER A 102 -0.77 4.99 -19.01
N THR A 103 -1.85 5.43 -18.38
CA THR A 103 -2.88 6.28 -19.01
C THR A 103 -2.52 7.76 -19.00
N LEU A 104 -1.46 8.14 -18.28
CA LEU A 104 -1.04 9.54 -18.14
C LEU A 104 -0.37 10.04 -19.43
N PRO A 105 -0.63 11.30 -19.86
CA PRO A 105 -0.11 11.82 -21.13
C PRO A 105 1.42 11.99 -21.17
N PHE A 106 2.08 12.01 -20.01
CA PHE A 106 3.54 12.14 -19.88
C PHE A 106 4.19 10.85 -19.31
N ALA A 107 3.47 9.71 -19.31
CA ALA A 107 3.98 8.45 -18.78
C ALA A 107 5.28 8.00 -19.47
N ALA A 108 5.48 8.37 -20.75
CA ALA A 108 6.68 8.04 -21.52
C ALA A 108 7.98 8.66 -20.96
N GLU A 109 7.89 9.75 -20.20
CA GLU A 109 9.02 10.42 -19.56
C GLU A 109 9.44 9.76 -18.24
N LEU A 110 8.65 8.82 -17.76
CA LEU A 110 8.80 8.18 -16.46
C LEU A 110 9.05 6.67 -16.64
N ALA A 111 9.73 6.07 -15.67
CA ALA A 111 10.00 4.65 -15.65
C ALA A 111 9.85 4.07 -14.23
N PRO A 112 9.30 2.85 -14.09
CA PRO A 112 9.39 2.09 -12.85
C PRO A 112 10.85 1.76 -12.53
N LEU A 113 11.27 2.07 -11.30
CA LEU A 113 12.60 1.75 -10.78
C LEU A 113 12.64 0.39 -10.08
N ALA A 114 11.62 0.16 -9.26
CA ALA A 114 11.47 -1.05 -8.46
C ALA A 114 10.02 -1.20 -8.04
N SER A 115 9.62 -2.45 -7.81
CA SER A 115 8.36 -2.78 -7.16
C SER A 115 8.60 -3.61 -5.91
N SER A 116 7.78 -3.41 -4.90
CA SER A 116 7.82 -4.23 -3.69
C SER A 116 7.44 -5.69 -3.99
N ALA A 117 7.69 -6.58 -3.02
CA ALA A 117 6.95 -7.84 -2.96
C ALA A 117 5.44 -7.56 -2.82
N PRO A 118 4.56 -8.53 -3.19
CA PRO A 118 3.13 -8.41 -2.93
C PRO A 118 2.87 -8.24 -1.43
N VAL A 119 2.07 -7.23 -1.08
CA VAL A 119 1.65 -6.95 0.29
C VAL A 119 0.14 -6.74 0.34
N PRO A 120 -0.51 -6.97 1.49
CA PRO A 120 -1.93 -6.71 1.64
C PRO A 120 -2.32 -5.27 1.28
N VAL A 121 -3.41 -5.09 0.54
CA VAL A 121 -3.96 -3.75 0.22
C VAL A 121 -4.38 -3.04 1.51
N ALA A 122 -5.31 -3.69 2.22
CA ALA A 122 -5.78 -3.25 3.52
C ALA A 122 -5.99 -4.46 4.43
N ILE A 123 -5.81 -4.23 5.72
CA ILE A 123 -5.98 -5.24 6.77
C ILE A 123 -7.14 -4.79 7.66
N VAL A 124 -8.08 -5.70 7.90
CA VAL A 124 -9.00 -5.60 9.03
C VAL A 124 -8.27 -6.18 10.23
N ALA A 125 -8.15 -5.38 11.29
CA ALA A 125 -7.47 -5.79 12.51
C ALA A 125 -8.35 -5.54 13.74
N THR A 126 -8.11 -6.33 14.78
CA THR A 126 -8.71 -6.13 16.11
C THR A 126 -7.64 -5.68 17.10
N VAL A 127 -8.01 -4.83 18.05
CA VAL A 127 -7.12 -4.36 19.12
C VAL A 127 -7.10 -5.37 20.27
N GLY A 128 -5.97 -6.03 20.49
CA GLY A 128 -5.72 -6.95 21.60
C GLY A 128 -6.86 -7.94 21.86
N LYS A 129 -7.26 -8.05 23.13
CA LYS A 129 -8.37 -8.91 23.59
C LYS A 129 -9.74 -8.22 23.60
N ARG A 130 -9.89 -7.05 22.96
CA ARG A 130 -11.17 -6.30 22.96
C ARG A 130 -12.29 -7.05 22.24
N LEU A 131 -11.94 -8.03 21.43
CA LEU A 131 -12.88 -8.95 20.78
C LEU A 131 -12.47 -10.39 21.11
N ASP A 132 -13.35 -11.12 21.78
CA ASP A 132 -13.11 -12.52 22.07
C ASP A 132 -13.19 -13.41 20.81
N ALA A 133 -12.61 -14.61 20.89
CA ALA A 133 -12.50 -15.51 19.75
C ALA A 133 -13.85 -15.99 19.21
N ARG A 134 -14.87 -16.13 20.07
CA ARG A 134 -16.21 -16.58 19.67
C ARG A 134 -16.91 -15.50 18.85
N ARG A 135 -16.87 -14.25 19.32
CA ARG A 135 -17.41 -13.08 18.61
C ARG A 135 -16.67 -12.85 17.30
N TRP A 136 -15.33 -12.96 17.33
CA TRP A 136 -14.55 -12.87 16.09
C TRP A 136 -14.95 -13.94 15.08
N LYS A 137 -15.12 -15.20 15.49
CA LYS A 137 -15.50 -16.28 14.58
C LYS A 137 -16.83 -16.00 13.86
N ALA A 138 -17.81 -15.44 14.58
CA ALA A 138 -19.07 -15.02 13.98
C ALA A 138 -18.89 -13.88 12.97
N LEU A 139 -18.12 -12.85 13.33
CA LEU A 139 -17.83 -11.72 12.44
C LEU A 139 -17.00 -12.14 11.23
N GLN A 140 -16.04 -13.04 11.41
CA GLN A 140 -15.16 -13.53 10.35
C GLN A 140 -15.99 -14.18 9.24
N ALA A 141 -16.95 -15.04 9.59
CA ALA A 141 -17.84 -15.66 8.63
C ALA A 141 -18.62 -14.60 7.83
N ALA A 142 -19.16 -13.58 8.52
CA ALA A 142 -19.87 -12.48 7.87
C ALA A 142 -18.96 -11.69 6.92
N PHE A 143 -17.76 -11.28 7.36
CA PHE A 143 -16.80 -10.56 6.50
C PHE A 143 -16.47 -11.33 5.22
N LEU A 144 -16.23 -12.64 5.33
CA LEU A 144 -15.87 -13.49 4.19
C LEU A 144 -17.06 -13.77 3.26
N SER A 145 -18.31 -13.70 3.75
CA SER A 145 -19.49 -13.88 2.92
C SER A 145 -19.98 -12.60 2.25
N LEU A 146 -19.62 -11.41 2.75
CA LEU A 146 -20.12 -10.11 2.24
C LEU A 146 -19.98 -9.94 0.72
N GLY A 147 -18.86 -10.38 0.13
CA GLY A 147 -18.64 -10.25 -1.32
C GLY A 147 -19.59 -11.10 -2.18
N HIS A 148 -20.29 -12.06 -1.58
CA HIS A 148 -21.25 -12.94 -2.25
C HIS A 148 -22.71 -12.58 -1.90
N ASP A 149 -22.93 -11.60 -1.04
CA ASP A 149 -24.25 -11.15 -0.63
C ASP A 149 -24.69 -9.94 -1.48
N ALA A 150 -25.73 -10.14 -2.30
CA ALA A 150 -26.27 -9.09 -3.15
C ALA A 150 -26.78 -7.88 -2.33
N ALA A 151 -27.30 -8.09 -1.13
CA ALA A 151 -27.78 -7.02 -0.26
C ALA A 151 -26.62 -6.17 0.31
N ALA A 152 -25.41 -6.72 0.37
CA ALA A 152 -24.21 -6.01 0.82
C ALA A 152 -23.55 -5.18 -0.29
N ARG A 153 -24.00 -5.30 -1.54
CA ARG A 153 -23.29 -4.73 -2.70
C ARG A 153 -23.19 -3.21 -2.63
N GLU A 154 -24.27 -2.53 -2.26
CA GLU A 154 -24.32 -1.06 -2.13
C GLU A 154 -23.32 -0.57 -1.07
N ALA A 155 -23.28 -1.22 0.09
CA ALA A 155 -22.35 -0.87 1.17
C ALA A 155 -20.89 -1.07 0.75
N LEU A 156 -20.58 -2.17 0.06
CA LEU A 156 -19.24 -2.46 -0.47
C LEU A 156 -18.83 -1.46 -1.55
N ASP A 157 -19.75 -1.05 -2.42
CA ASP A 157 -19.50 -0.04 -3.44
C ASP A 157 -19.23 1.34 -2.84
N GLY A 158 -19.97 1.72 -1.78
CA GLY A 158 -19.76 2.98 -1.06
C GLY A 158 -18.34 3.14 -0.50
N VAL A 159 -17.65 2.03 -0.23
CA VAL A 159 -16.26 2.01 0.26
C VAL A 159 -15.24 1.48 -0.76
N GLN A 160 -15.64 1.35 -2.03
CA GLN A 160 -14.79 0.89 -3.14
C GLN A 160 -14.16 -0.50 -2.91
N MET A 161 -14.91 -1.41 -2.30
CA MET A 161 -14.50 -2.79 -2.05
C MET A 161 -15.38 -3.79 -2.80
N SER A 162 -14.85 -4.98 -3.06
CA SER A 162 -15.59 -6.15 -3.56
C SER A 162 -15.84 -7.20 -2.47
N GLY A 163 -15.13 -7.11 -1.34
CA GLY A 163 -15.34 -8.01 -0.20
C GLY A 163 -14.09 -8.15 0.66
N PHE A 164 -14.01 -9.26 1.38
CA PHE A 164 -12.90 -9.57 2.29
C PHE A 164 -12.47 -11.03 2.13
N VAL A 165 -11.19 -11.27 2.37
CA VAL A 165 -10.56 -12.59 2.28
C VAL A 165 -9.76 -12.89 3.54
N ALA A 166 -9.41 -14.17 3.73
CA ALA A 166 -8.52 -14.58 4.80
C ALA A 166 -7.15 -13.88 4.68
N VAL A 167 -6.48 -13.66 5.82
CA VAL A 167 -5.14 -13.06 5.82
C VAL A 167 -4.15 -13.99 5.12
N ASP A 168 -3.51 -13.46 4.08
CA ASP A 168 -2.33 -14.10 3.52
C ASP A 168 -1.16 -13.91 4.49
N SER A 169 -0.88 -14.97 5.26
CA SER A 169 0.14 -14.94 6.31
C SER A 169 1.55 -14.78 5.75
N ALA A 170 1.81 -15.29 4.53
CA ALA A 170 3.11 -15.17 3.90
C ALA A 170 3.35 -13.73 3.44
N ALA A 171 2.37 -13.11 2.76
CA ALA A 171 2.45 -11.73 2.31
C ALA A 171 2.57 -10.76 3.49
N LEU A 172 1.79 -10.96 4.56
CA LEU A 172 1.87 -10.11 5.75
C LEU A 172 3.21 -10.29 6.49
N SER A 173 3.73 -11.51 6.58
CA SER A 173 5.05 -11.77 7.17
C SER A 173 6.16 -11.10 6.36
N ALA A 174 6.11 -11.17 5.03
CA ALA A 174 7.05 -10.49 4.15
C ALA A 174 7.00 -8.96 4.33
N ALA A 175 5.79 -8.38 4.43
CA ALA A 175 5.61 -6.95 4.70
C ALA A 175 6.24 -6.54 6.05
N ARG A 176 6.00 -7.32 7.12
CA ARG A 176 6.62 -7.11 8.44
C ARG A 176 8.13 -7.19 8.35
N ALA A 177 8.69 -8.18 7.67
CA ALA A 177 10.14 -8.35 7.53
C ALA A 177 10.78 -7.17 6.78
N ALA A 178 10.17 -6.71 5.68
CA ALA A 178 10.63 -5.53 4.95
C ALA A 178 10.58 -4.27 5.82
N TYR A 179 9.47 -4.07 6.54
CA TYR A 179 9.30 -2.97 7.48
C TYR A 179 10.34 -2.99 8.61
N GLN A 180 10.65 -4.18 9.15
CA GLN A 180 11.66 -4.33 10.19
C GLN A 180 13.07 -3.95 9.70
N LYS A 181 13.43 -4.35 8.48
CA LYS A 181 14.71 -4.01 7.83
C LYS A 181 14.87 -2.52 7.52
N ALA A 182 13.76 -1.79 7.34
CA ALA A 182 13.75 -0.38 6.97
C ALA A 182 13.95 0.61 8.14
N ARG A 183 14.47 0.11 9.27
CA ARG A 183 14.70 0.88 10.49
C ARG A 183 15.88 1.85 10.35
#